data_AF-A0AB34WYN2-F1
#
_entry.id   AF-A0AB34WYN2-F1
#
_cell.length_a   1.000
_cell.length_b   1.000
_cell.length_c   1.000
_cell.angle_alpha   90.00
_cell.angle_beta   90.00
_cell.angle_gamma   90.00
#
_symmetry.space_group_name_H-M   'P 1'
#
loop_
_entity.id
_entity.type
_entity.pdbx_description
1 polymer ?
#
loop_
_entity_poly.entity_id
_entity_poly.type
_entity_poly.pdbx_seq_one_letter_code
_entity_poly.pdbx_strand_id
1 'polypeptide(L)' 'MEKFNIVEAGTGRQANNLLINTISDAISPWFADVSQDRRVREAIAALADETLRARAAQYLGLQLRPAA' A
#
# COMPACT_ATOMS: atom_id res chain seq x y z
N MET A 1 14.28 1.81 11.57
CA MET A 1 12.91 1.63 11.06
C MET A 1 13.00 1.30 9.58
N GLU A 2 12.34 0.23 9.15
CA GLU A 2 12.36 -0.21 7.76
C GLU A 2 11.57 0.76 6.87
N LYS A 3 12.13 1.10 5.71
CA LYS A 3 11.52 2.00 4.73
C LYS A 3 11.21 1.25 3.45
N PHE A 4 10.13 1.64 2.78
CA PHE A 4 9.69 1.05 1.54
C PHE A 4 9.43 2.10 0.46
N ASN A 5 9.74 1.73 -0.77
CA ASN A 5 9.26 2.37 -1.99
C ASN A 5 8.08 1.55 -2.52
N ILE A 6 6.99 2.23 -2.87
CA ILE A 6 5.76 1.63 -3.39
C ILE A 6 5.55 2.09 -4.83
N VAL A 7 5.21 1.14 -5.70
CA VAL A 7 4.77 1.41 -7.07
C VAL A 7 3.41 0.73 -7.28
N GLU A 8 2.43 1.46 -7.81
CA GLU A 8 1.14 0.91 -8.21
C GLU A 8 1.18 0.54 -9.70
N ALA A 9 0.78 -0.70 -10.02
CA ALA A 9 1.04 -1.33 -11.31
C ALA A 9 0.18 -0.82 -12.47
N GLY A 10 -1.01 -0.27 -12.21
CA GLY A 10 -1.93 0.20 -13.26
C GLY A 10 -1.67 1.63 -13.73
N THR A 11 -1.38 2.55 -12.81
CA THR A 11 -1.19 3.98 -13.08
C THR A 11 0.27 4.41 -13.02
N GLY A 12 1.15 3.59 -12.43
CA GLY A 12 2.56 3.94 -12.23
C GLY A 12 2.80 4.93 -11.10
N ARG A 13 1.79 5.23 -10.26
CA ARG A 13 1.95 6.07 -9.07
C ARG A 13 3.02 5.50 -8.14
N GLN A 14 3.80 6.39 -7.54
CA GLN A 14 4.89 6.01 -6.65
C GLN A 14 4.86 6.80 -5.34
N ALA A 15 5.23 6.13 -4.26
CA ALA A 15 5.51 6.77 -2.97
C ALA A 15 6.81 6.17 -2.41
N ASN A 16 7.78 7.03 -2.12
CA ASN A 16 9.14 6.61 -1.81
C ASN A 16 9.50 6.88 -0.35
N ASN A 17 10.40 6.07 0.19
CA ASN A 17 10.96 6.21 1.55
C ASN A 17 9.90 6.23 2.66
N LEU A 18 8.79 5.51 2.47
CA LEU A 18 7.72 5.42 3.46
C LEU A 18 8.15 4.54 4.62
N LEU A 19 7.84 4.96 5.84
CA LEU A 19 7.92 4.06 6.98
C LEU A 19 6.83 2.99 6.85
N ILE A 20 7.13 1.77 7.28
CA ILE A 20 6.21 0.64 7.16
C ILE A 20 4.82 0.91 7.76
N ASN A 21 4.77 1.65 8.88
CA ASN A 21 3.54 2.00 9.58
C ASN A 21 2.78 3.18 8.97
N THR A 22 3.34 3.88 7.97
CA THR A 22 2.68 5.01 7.28
C THR A 22 2.20 4.62 5.88
N ILE A 23 2.42 3.37 5.45
CA ILE A 23 2.11 2.91 4.10
C ILE A 23 0.61 3.07 3.80
N SER A 24 -0.26 2.60 4.69
CA SER A 24 -1.71 2.65 4.50
C SER A 24 -2.22 4.08 4.29
N ASP A 25 -1.74 5.02 5.09
CA ASP A 25 -2.14 6.43 5.00
C ASP A 25 -1.63 7.06 3.70
N ALA A 26 -0.38 6.79 3.33
CA ALA A 26 0.26 7.35 2.14
C ALA A 26 -0.44 6.92 0.83
N ILE A 27 -0.93 5.69 0.76
CA ILE A 27 -1.56 5.13 -0.45
C ILE A 27 -3.08 5.25 -0.46
N SER A 28 -3.72 5.54 0.68
CA SER A 28 -5.18 5.71 0.76
C SER A 28 -5.77 6.66 -0.30
N PRO A 29 -5.14 7.82 -0.61
CA PRO A 29 -5.63 8.71 -1.66
C PRO A 29 -5.66 8.09 -3.07
N TRP A 30 -4.86 7.05 -3.35
CA TRP A 30 -4.84 6.41 -4.66
C TRP A 30 -6.12 5.62 -4.97
N PHE A 31 -6.86 5.24 -3.92
CA PHE A 31 -8.07 4.44 -3.99
C PHE A 31 -9.33 5.23 -3.61
N ALA A 32 -9.27 6.57 -3.62
CA ALA A 32 -10.37 7.43 -3.20
C ALA A 32 -11.69 7.13 -3.94
N ASP A 33 -11.60 6.85 -5.25
CA ASP A 33 -12.75 6.57 -6.11
C ASP A 33 -13.48 5.26 -5.75
N VAL A 34 -12.79 4.34 -5.09
CA VAL A 34 -13.33 3.03 -4.66
C VAL A 34 -13.33 2.89 -3.13
N SER A 35 -13.19 3.99 -2.40
CA SER A 35 -13.07 4.01 -0.94
C SER A 35 -14.27 3.42 -0.18
N GLN A 36 -15.43 3.34 -0.83
CA GLN A 36 -16.63 2.71 -0.25
C GLN A 36 -16.57 1.17 -0.30
N ASP A 37 -15.73 0.59 -1.17
CA ASP A 37 -15.54 -0.86 -1.22
C ASP A 37 -14.87 -1.33 0.07
N ARG A 38 -15.57 -2.19 0.79
CA ARG A 38 -15.09 -2.77 2.05
C ARG A 38 -13.79 -3.55 1.86
N ARG A 39 -13.64 -4.30 0.77
CA ARG A 39 -12.46 -5.14 0.51
C ARG A 39 -11.23 -4.28 0.25
N VAL A 40 -11.40 -3.15 -0.46
CA VAL A 40 -10.32 -2.18 -0.68
C VAL A 40 -9.87 -1.57 0.65
N ARG A 41 -10.81 -1.14 1.51
CA ARG A 41 -10.47 -0.61 2.84
C ARG A 41 -9.77 -1.63 3.73
N GLU A 42 -10.24 -2.87 3.76
CA GLU A 42 -9.61 -3.96 4.52
C GLU A 42 -8.19 -4.25 3.99
N ALA A 43 -7.98 -4.26 2.68
CA ALA A 43 -6.67 -4.44 2.10
C ALA A 43 -5.72 -3.27 2.42
N ILE A 44 -6.18 -2.02 2.38
CA ILE A 44 -5.37 -0.85 2.77
C ILE A 44 -4.94 -0.96 4.23
N ALA A 45 -5.85 -1.29 5.14
CA ALA A 45 -5.53 -1.48 6.56
C ALA A 45 -4.54 -2.65 6.78
N ALA A 46 -4.69 -3.74 6.04
CA ALA A 46 -3.83 -4.92 6.13
C ALA A 46 -2.38 -4.68 5.70
N LEU A 47 -2.05 -3.56 5.04
CA LEU A 47 -0.65 -3.20 4.71
C LEU A 47 0.20 -2.95 5.97
N ALA A 48 -0.43 -2.56 7.09
CA ALA A 48 0.25 -2.37 8.36
C ALA A 48 0.65 -3.70 9.04
N ASP A 49 -0.06 -4.79 8.74
CA ASP A 49 0.19 -6.11 9.32
C ASP A 49 1.25 -6.87 8.51
N GLU A 50 2.35 -7.28 9.16
CA GLU A 50 3.46 -7.97 8.50
C GLU A 50 3.05 -9.28 7.81
N THR A 51 2.12 -10.02 8.40
CA THR A 51 1.67 -11.31 7.88
C THR A 51 0.71 -11.17 6.69
N LEU A 52 -0.02 -10.06 6.61
CA LEU A 52 -1.03 -9.80 5.58
C LEU A 52 -0.55 -8.89 4.45
N ARG A 53 0.49 -8.09 4.69
CA ARG A 53 0.97 -7.02 3.79
C ARG A 53 1.22 -7.49 2.37
N ALA A 54 1.89 -8.62 2.18
CA ALA A 54 2.20 -9.13 0.84
C ALA A 54 0.93 -9.43 0.03
N ARG A 55 -0.07 -10.05 0.68
CA ARG A 55 -1.36 -10.35 0.06
C ARG A 55 -2.18 -9.08 -0.20
N ALA A 56 -2.18 -8.15 0.75
CA ALA A 56 -2.84 -6.86 0.62
C ALA A 56 -2.26 -6.05 -0.56
N ALA A 57 -0.93 -5.98 -0.65
CA ALA A 57 -0.23 -5.33 -1.75
C ALA A 57 -0.59 -5.94 -3.10
N GLN A 58 -0.59 -7.29 -3.19
CA GLN A 58 -0.99 -7.98 -4.42
C GLN A 58 -2.43 -7.64 -4.83
N TYR A 59 -3.38 -7.64 -3.88
CA TYR A 59 -4.78 -7.30 -4.15
C TYR A 59 -4.94 -5.87 -4.65
N LEU A 60 -4.18 -4.92 -4.08
CA LEU A 60 -4.21 -3.51 -4.43
C LEU A 60 -3.36 -3.17 -5.67
N GLY A 61 -2.69 -4.15 -6.28
CA GLY A 61 -1.78 -3.91 -7.41
C GLY A 61 -0.53 -3.12 -7.03
N LEU A 62 -0.07 -3.25 -5.79
CA LEU A 62 1.10 -2.55 -5.25
C LEU A 62 2.34 -3.44 -5.24
N GLN A 63 3.48 -2.86 -5.59
CA GLN A 63 4.80 -3.44 -5.42
C GLN A 63 5.53 -2.69 -4.30
N LEU A 64 5.85 -3.37 -3.21
CA LEU A 64 6.63 -2.84 -2.10
C LEU A 64 8.08 -3.31 -2.26
N ARG A 65 9.03 -2.38 -2.25
CA ARG A 65 10.46 -2.65 -2.33
C ARG A 65 11.17 -1.99 -1.15
N PRO A 66 12.07 -2.67 -0.42
CA PRO A 66 12.90 -2.01 0.57
C PRO A 66 13.61 -0.79 -0.02
N ALA A 67 13.59 0.32 0.70
CA ALA A 67 14.39 1.49 0.35
C ALA A 67 15.81 1.29 0.91
N ALA A 68 16.82 1.63 0.09
CA ALA A 68 18.23 1.55 0.47
C ALA A 68 18.65 2.68 1.41
#